data_AF-A0A3B3VBE7-F1
#
_entry.id   AF-A0A3B3VBE7-F1
#
_cell.length_a   1.000
_cell.length_b   1.000
_cell.length_c   1.000
_cell.angle_alpha   90.00
_cell.angle_beta   90.00
_cell.angle_gamma   90.00
#
_symmetry.space_group_name_H-M   'P 1'
#
loop_
_entity.id
_entity.type
_entity.pdbx_description
1 polymer ?
#
loop_
_entity_poly.entity_id
_entity_poly.type
_entity_poly.pdbx_seq_one_letter_code
_entity_poly.pdbx_strand_id
1 'polypeptide(L)'
;TIIKLIASTCASSASSTCEKIQLEVDCSRLNVSRGATRYPDVSKLATNYVHGSIPPQDPVAATEEEPTETAASHKREERLRKFRELHFKRNEARKLNHQEVVEEDKRLKLPSNWEAKKSRLEWELAENEKKKECAAHGEDYHRVKLLEITADEAERWERKKKKKNPDTGFAGYAEAQFRQYQRLTKQIRPDLQSYEKQREESGEDFYPTSNSLSYGSHVPTKDGIDRMVEDVEKQIEKRAKYSRRRAYNDDADIDYINERNAKFNKKAERFYGKYTAEIKQNLERGTAV
;
A
#
# COMPACT_ATOMS: atom_id res chain seq x y z
N THR A 1 57.32 -9.98 9.63
CA THR A 1 56.76 -10.61 8.42
C THR A 1 55.43 -11.33 8.66
N ILE A 2 54.65 -10.94 9.68
CA ILE A 2 53.32 -11.53 9.99
C ILE A 2 52.19 -10.46 9.93
N ILE A 3 52.52 -9.19 9.70
CA ILE A 3 51.54 -8.09 9.64
C ILE A 3 51.08 -7.78 8.19
N LYS A 4 51.69 -8.39 7.16
CA LYS A 4 51.29 -8.20 5.75
C LYS A 4 50.31 -9.26 5.22
N LEU A 5 49.87 -10.23 6.03
CA LEU A 5 48.98 -11.31 5.57
C LEU A 5 47.50 -11.14 5.94
N ILE A 6 47.12 -10.05 6.63
CA ILE A 6 45.72 -9.81 7.04
C ILE A 6 44.99 -8.86 6.07
N ALA A 7 45.71 -8.21 5.15
CA ALA A 7 45.13 -7.24 4.22
C ALA A 7 44.63 -7.83 2.87
N SER A 8 44.66 -9.16 2.66
CA SER A 8 44.40 -9.77 1.34
C SER A 8 43.17 -10.68 1.26
N THR A 9 42.42 -10.92 2.34
CA THR A 9 41.27 -11.84 2.32
C THR A 9 39.93 -11.20 2.69
N CYS A 10 39.86 -9.88 2.87
CA CYS A 10 38.62 -9.16 3.20
C CYS A 10 38.04 -8.35 2.02
N ALA A 11 38.23 -8.85 0.78
CA ALA A 11 37.70 -8.26 -0.44
C ALA A 11 36.83 -9.26 -1.20
N SER A 12 35.78 -9.81 -0.56
CA SER A 12 34.66 -10.51 -1.21
C SER A 12 33.62 -10.91 -0.17
N SER A 13 32.78 -9.97 0.30
CA SER A 13 31.42 -10.23 0.84
C SER A 13 30.87 -9.01 1.60
N ALA A 14 30.56 -7.94 0.89
CA ALA A 14 29.72 -6.87 1.44
C ALA A 14 29.01 -6.15 0.30
N SER A 15 28.00 -6.80 -0.27
CA SER A 15 26.98 -6.16 -1.09
C SER A 15 25.62 -6.56 -0.54
N SER A 16 24.79 -5.55 -0.32
CA SER A 16 23.35 -5.61 -0.11
C SER A 16 22.88 -5.97 1.29
N THR A 17 22.83 -4.96 2.17
CA THR A 17 21.63 -4.70 2.99
C THR A 17 21.64 -3.25 3.50
N CYS A 18 20.62 -2.51 3.07
CA CYS A 18 19.85 -1.47 3.77
C CYS A 18 20.57 -0.40 4.63
N GLU A 19 20.40 0.88 4.26
CA GLU A 19 19.89 1.88 5.22
C GLU A 19 19.31 3.12 4.51
N LYS A 20 17.99 3.31 4.67
CA LYS A 20 17.27 4.57 4.42
C LYS A 20 17.27 5.35 5.72
N ILE A 21 17.81 6.56 5.72
CA ILE A 21 17.59 7.58 6.75
C ILE A 21 17.11 8.85 6.06
N GLN A 22 15.99 9.36 6.56
CA GLN A 22 15.29 10.59 6.19
C GLN A 22 16.11 11.83 6.55
N LEU A 23 16.07 12.85 5.69
CA LEU A 23 16.28 14.24 6.08
C LEU A 23 15.25 15.13 5.37
N GLU A 24 14.34 15.71 6.17
CA GLU A 24 13.62 16.95 5.89
C GLU A 24 14.59 18.12 6.02
N VAL A 25 14.58 19.03 5.03
CA VAL A 25 15.02 20.42 5.22
C VAL A 25 14.11 21.33 4.40
N ASP A 26 13.38 22.19 5.10
CA ASP A 26 12.66 23.33 4.58
C ASP A 26 13.60 24.30 3.83
N CYS A 27 13.18 24.78 2.66
CA CYS A 27 13.85 25.88 1.99
C CYS A 27 12.84 26.90 1.48
N SER A 28 12.50 27.83 2.36
CA SER A 28 11.89 29.10 2.00
C SER A 28 12.97 30.14 1.69
N ARG A 29 12.87 30.72 0.49
CA ARG A 29 13.22 32.12 0.14
C ARG A 29 14.70 32.44 -0.13
N LEU A 30 15.05 32.57 -1.42
CA LEU A 30 15.59 33.82 -2.02
C LEU A 30 15.72 33.68 -3.55
N ASN A 31 15.18 34.67 -4.26
CA ASN A 31 15.26 34.88 -5.71
C ASN A 31 16.72 35.18 -6.15
N VAL A 32 17.08 34.78 -7.38
CA VAL A 32 17.32 35.68 -8.53
C VAL A 32 18.08 34.94 -9.66
N SER A 33 17.43 34.89 -10.83
CA SER A 33 17.98 34.83 -12.20
C SER A 33 18.74 33.59 -12.69
N ARG A 34 18.17 32.90 -13.70
CA ARG A 34 18.60 32.90 -15.13
C ARG A 34 18.11 31.65 -15.87
N GLY A 35 17.52 31.88 -17.06
CA GLY A 35 17.60 30.94 -18.19
C GLY A 35 16.38 30.05 -18.45
N ALA A 36 15.31 30.62 -19.01
CA ALA A 36 14.23 29.85 -19.65
C ALA A 36 14.63 29.51 -21.10
N THR A 37 14.74 28.22 -21.43
CA THR A 37 14.78 27.75 -22.83
C THR A 37 13.35 27.51 -23.32
N ARG A 38 12.80 28.55 -23.97
CA ARG A 38 11.64 28.45 -24.86
C ARG A 38 12.07 27.75 -26.16
N TYR A 39 11.39 26.67 -26.54
CA TYR A 39 11.38 26.24 -27.94
C TYR A 39 10.34 27.08 -28.71
N PRO A 40 10.70 27.64 -29.88
CA PRO A 40 9.81 28.49 -30.65
C PRO A 40 8.79 27.71 -31.49
N ASP A 41 7.60 28.29 -31.52
CA ASP A 41 6.44 28.05 -32.39
C ASP A 41 6.84 28.04 -33.87
N VAL A 42 6.74 26.89 -34.53
CA VAL A 42 6.95 26.71 -35.98
C VAL A 42 5.67 27.06 -36.75
N SER A 43 5.22 28.30 -36.60
CA SER A 43 4.25 28.93 -37.48
C SER A 43 4.80 30.30 -37.87
N LYS A 44 4.93 30.52 -39.20
CA LYS A 44 5.55 31.67 -39.89
C LYS A 44 7.00 31.45 -40.32
N LEU A 45 7.19 30.87 -41.50
CA LEU A 45 8.25 31.22 -42.46
C LEU A 45 7.94 30.52 -43.80
N ALA A 46 7.20 31.20 -44.67
CA ALA A 46 7.17 30.93 -46.11
C ALA A 46 6.51 32.13 -46.82
N THR A 47 7.24 33.24 -46.90
CA THR A 47 6.93 34.34 -47.81
C THR A 47 7.87 34.27 -49.02
N ASN A 48 7.23 34.27 -50.19
CA ASN A 48 7.65 34.87 -51.46
C ASN A 48 8.77 34.18 -52.28
N TYR A 49 8.33 33.45 -53.32
CA TYR A 49 9.02 33.43 -54.61
C TYR A 49 8.01 33.81 -55.70
N VAL A 50 8.29 34.92 -56.37
CA VAL A 50 7.54 35.52 -57.47
C VAL A 50 8.13 35.02 -58.78
N HIS A 51 7.31 34.44 -59.66
CA HIS A 51 7.48 34.31 -61.12
C HIS A 51 6.03 34.25 -61.64
N GLY A 52 5.51 35.03 -62.57
CA GLY A 52 6.01 35.98 -63.56
C GLY A 52 4.87 36.05 -64.61
N SER A 53 4.46 37.24 -65.02
CA SER A 53 3.26 37.47 -65.83
C SER A 53 3.55 37.66 -67.34
N ILE A 54 2.79 36.93 -68.20
CA ILE A 54 2.23 37.30 -69.54
C ILE A 54 3.26 37.27 -70.73
N PRO A 55 2.98 36.87 -72.02
CA PRO A 55 1.78 37.11 -72.87
C PRO A 55 1.33 35.89 -73.79
N PRO A 56 0.35 36.07 -74.71
CA PRO A 56 -0.52 35.02 -75.27
C PRO A 56 -0.12 34.53 -76.67
N GLN A 57 -0.69 33.39 -77.12
CA GLN A 57 -0.83 33.05 -78.55
C GLN A 57 -2.13 32.27 -78.82
N ASP A 58 -2.85 32.72 -79.85
CA ASP A 58 -4.05 32.10 -80.43
C ASP A 58 -3.71 30.78 -81.17
N PRO A 59 -4.71 29.91 -81.43
CA PRO A 59 -5.23 29.88 -82.81
C PRO A 59 -6.76 29.68 -82.95
N VAL A 60 -7.30 30.50 -83.86
CA VAL A 60 -8.36 30.33 -84.89
C VAL A 60 -9.34 29.11 -84.84
N ALA A 61 -10.64 29.47 -84.83
CA ALA A 61 -11.89 28.89 -85.37
C ALA A 61 -11.86 27.58 -86.21
N ALA A 62 -12.89 26.72 -86.34
CA ALA A 62 -14.30 26.56 -85.95
C ALA A 62 -14.59 25.02 -86.03
N THR A 63 -15.58 24.40 -85.37
CA THR A 63 -16.97 24.22 -85.85
C THR A 63 -17.85 23.50 -84.80
N GLU A 64 -19.06 24.04 -84.60
CA GLU A 64 -20.39 23.42 -84.43
C GLU A 64 -20.71 22.28 -83.39
N GLU A 65 -21.77 22.60 -82.60
CA GLU A 65 -22.86 21.75 -82.04
C GLU A 65 -22.77 21.16 -80.60
N GLU A 66 -23.69 21.64 -79.74
CA GLU A 66 -24.15 21.09 -78.44
C GLU A 66 -24.90 19.75 -78.63
N PRO A 67 -24.80 18.74 -77.74
CA PRO A 67 -25.21 18.85 -76.33
C PRO A 67 -24.39 17.99 -75.34
N THR A 68 -23.50 18.59 -74.52
CA THR A 68 -22.80 17.83 -73.44
C THR A 68 -22.56 18.59 -72.14
N GLU A 69 -22.97 19.85 -72.02
CA GLU A 69 -22.61 20.69 -70.85
C GLU A 69 -23.33 20.29 -69.54
N THR A 70 -24.56 19.76 -69.60
CA THR A 70 -25.36 19.44 -68.40
C THR A 70 -24.84 18.20 -67.66
N ALA A 71 -24.49 17.13 -68.38
CA ALA A 71 -23.93 15.91 -67.78
C ALA A 71 -22.52 16.13 -67.20
N ALA A 72 -21.70 16.97 -67.84
CA ALA A 72 -20.38 17.35 -67.33
C ALA A 72 -20.48 18.27 -66.10
N SER A 73 -21.45 19.18 -66.07
CA SER A 73 -21.78 20.04 -64.92
C SER A 73 -22.23 19.22 -63.70
N HIS A 74 -23.17 18.28 -63.86
CA HIS A 74 -23.60 17.39 -62.78
C HIS A 74 -22.45 16.51 -62.25
N LYS A 75 -21.59 15.97 -63.12
CA LYS A 75 -20.36 15.24 -62.71
C LYS A 75 -19.35 16.14 -61.97
N ARG A 76 -19.32 17.44 -62.23
CA ARG A 76 -18.49 18.40 -61.49
C ARG A 76 -19.08 18.69 -60.11
N GLU A 77 -20.39 18.84 -60.03
CA GLU A 77 -21.12 19.05 -58.79
C GLU A 77 -21.05 17.84 -57.84
N GLU A 78 -21.18 16.62 -58.37
CA GLU A 78 -20.96 15.37 -57.63
C GLU A 78 -19.52 15.24 -57.09
N ARG A 79 -18.53 15.61 -57.91
CA ARG A 79 -17.12 15.68 -57.48
C ARG A 79 -16.93 16.70 -56.35
N LEU A 80 -17.56 17.86 -56.43
CA LEU A 80 -17.53 18.89 -55.37
C LEU A 80 -18.26 18.45 -54.09
N ARG A 81 -19.36 17.70 -54.22
CA ARG A 81 -20.08 17.12 -53.09
C ARG A 81 -19.26 16.03 -52.40
N LYS A 82 -18.66 15.12 -53.16
CA LYS A 82 -17.73 14.09 -52.66
C LYS A 82 -16.49 14.72 -52.01
N PHE A 83 -15.98 15.81 -52.57
CA PHE A 83 -14.88 16.57 -51.98
C PHE A 83 -15.26 17.19 -50.63
N ARG A 84 -16.45 17.81 -50.53
CA ARG A 84 -16.98 18.33 -49.25
C ARG A 84 -17.15 17.21 -48.22
N GLU A 85 -17.69 16.07 -48.62
CA GLU A 85 -17.84 14.90 -47.76
C GLU A 85 -16.49 14.37 -47.27
N LEU A 86 -15.48 14.28 -48.14
CA LEU A 86 -14.12 13.90 -47.76
C LEU A 86 -13.49 14.92 -46.81
N HIS A 87 -13.76 16.21 -47.00
CA HIS A 87 -13.34 17.25 -46.06
C HIS A 87 -14.00 17.10 -44.69
N PHE A 88 -15.30 16.80 -44.65
CA PHE A 88 -16.02 16.51 -43.41
C PHE A 88 -15.45 15.28 -42.71
N LYS A 89 -15.26 14.16 -43.41
CA LYS A 89 -14.65 12.94 -42.87
C LYS A 89 -13.22 13.19 -42.37
N ARG A 90 -12.42 13.99 -43.08
CA ARG A 90 -11.08 14.39 -42.62
C ARG A 90 -11.14 15.26 -41.37
N ASN A 91 -12.14 16.13 -41.25
CA ASN A 91 -12.34 16.97 -40.06
C ASN A 91 -12.80 16.14 -38.86
N GLU A 92 -13.69 15.20 -39.09
CA GLU A 92 -14.17 14.23 -38.10
C GLU A 92 -13.03 13.35 -37.60
N ALA A 93 -12.26 12.74 -38.50
CA ALA A 93 -11.09 11.95 -38.14
C ALA A 93 -10.06 12.76 -37.33
N ARG A 94 -9.82 14.03 -37.70
CA ARG A 94 -8.94 14.92 -36.93
C ARG A 94 -9.47 15.20 -35.53
N LYS A 95 -10.77 15.37 -35.36
CA LYS A 95 -11.40 15.60 -34.05
C LYS A 95 -11.36 14.36 -33.18
N LEU A 96 -11.70 13.20 -33.72
CA LEU A 96 -11.67 11.92 -33.00
C LEU A 96 -10.25 11.58 -32.55
N ASN A 97 -9.27 11.68 -33.45
CA ASN A 97 -7.87 11.46 -33.09
C ASN A 97 -7.39 12.42 -31.98
N HIS A 98 -7.81 13.68 -32.04
CA HIS A 98 -7.46 14.65 -30.99
C HIS A 98 -8.15 14.32 -29.65
N GLN A 99 -9.41 13.86 -29.67
CA GLN A 99 -10.13 13.44 -28.48
C GLN A 99 -9.46 12.22 -27.83
N GLU A 100 -9.12 11.19 -28.61
CA GLU A 100 -8.43 10.00 -28.14
C GLU A 100 -7.07 10.33 -27.51
N VAL A 101 -6.23 11.15 -28.18
CA VAL A 101 -4.93 11.59 -27.62
C VAL A 101 -5.10 12.34 -26.30
N VAL A 102 -6.14 13.17 -26.18
CA VAL A 102 -6.46 13.90 -24.95
C VAL A 102 -6.96 12.96 -23.85
N GLU A 103 -7.73 11.92 -24.19
CA GLU A 103 -8.21 10.93 -23.23
C GLU A 103 -7.10 9.99 -22.74
N GLU A 104 -6.18 9.60 -23.62
CA GLU A 104 -4.98 8.86 -23.25
C GLU A 104 -4.08 9.68 -22.31
N ASP A 105 -3.83 10.96 -22.62
CA ASP A 105 -3.06 11.86 -21.76
C ASP A 105 -3.75 12.09 -20.40
N LYS A 106 -5.09 12.17 -20.38
CA LYS A 106 -5.86 12.18 -19.12
C LYS A 106 -5.63 10.88 -18.34
N ARG A 107 -5.79 9.70 -18.96
CA ARG A 107 -5.57 8.40 -18.30
C ARG A 107 -4.15 8.26 -17.74
N LEU A 108 -3.15 8.77 -18.45
CA LEU A 108 -1.74 8.77 -18.00
C LEU A 108 -1.50 9.75 -16.83
N LYS A 109 -2.15 10.92 -16.84
CA LYS A 109 -2.08 11.91 -15.74
C LYS A 109 -2.88 11.51 -14.51
N LEU A 110 -3.82 10.59 -14.64
CA LEU A 110 -4.61 10.06 -13.55
C LEU A 110 -3.71 9.19 -12.63
N PRO A 111 -3.72 9.41 -11.31
CA PRO A 111 -3.07 8.49 -10.38
C PRO A 111 -3.69 7.10 -10.47
N SER A 112 -2.88 6.04 -10.40
CA SER A 112 -3.34 4.63 -10.42
C SER A 112 -4.42 4.32 -9.37
N ASN A 113 -4.49 5.08 -8.27
CA ASN A 113 -5.48 4.91 -7.21
C ASN A 113 -6.76 5.77 -7.40
N TRP A 114 -6.93 6.45 -8.53
CA TRP A 114 -8.03 7.39 -8.72
C TRP A 114 -9.39 6.69 -8.77
N GLU A 115 -9.51 5.57 -9.48
CA GLU A 115 -10.77 4.80 -9.52
C GLU A 115 -11.20 4.34 -8.13
N ALA A 116 -10.26 3.79 -7.34
CA ALA A 116 -10.52 3.40 -5.95
C ALA A 116 -10.95 4.60 -5.08
N LYS A 117 -10.35 5.77 -5.30
CA LYS A 117 -10.72 7.01 -4.58
C LYS A 117 -12.09 7.53 -5.03
N LYS A 118 -12.42 7.45 -6.32
CA LYS A 118 -13.74 7.81 -6.87
C LYS A 118 -14.83 6.90 -6.30
N SER A 119 -14.64 5.57 -6.38
CA SER A 119 -15.60 4.61 -5.82
C SER A 119 -15.77 4.77 -4.31
N ARG A 120 -14.70 5.10 -3.58
CA ARG A 120 -14.80 5.44 -2.15
C ARG A 120 -15.65 6.69 -1.93
N LEU A 121 -15.46 7.73 -2.73
CA LEU A 121 -16.19 8.99 -2.59
C LEU A 121 -17.67 8.83 -2.97
N GLU A 122 -17.96 8.04 -4.00
CA GLU A 122 -19.34 7.64 -4.37
C GLU A 122 -20.00 6.84 -3.24
N TRP A 123 -19.27 5.90 -2.62
CA TRP A 123 -19.77 5.15 -1.47
C TRP A 123 -20.04 6.05 -0.26
N GLU A 124 -19.14 7.00 0.05
CA GLU A 124 -19.33 7.98 1.14
C GLU A 124 -20.54 8.91 0.89
N LEU A 125 -20.77 9.32 -0.37
CA LEU A 125 -21.95 10.10 -0.75
C LEU A 125 -23.24 9.31 -0.59
N ALA A 126 -23.28 8.08 -1.09
CA ALA A 126 -24.43 7.18 -0.95
C ALA A 126 -24.72 6.87 0.54
N GLU A 127 -23.68 6.70 1.36
CA GLU A 127 -23.85 6.48 2.80
C GLU A 127 -24.44 7.71 3.51
N ASN A 128 -24.02 8.91 3.11
CA ASN A 128 -24.56 10.16 3.64
C ASN A 128 -25.98 10.45 3.17
N GLU A 129 -26.32 10.08 1.93
CA GLU A 129 -27.68 10.19 1.41
C GLU A 129 -28.65 9.29 2.17
N LYS A 130 -28.31 8.01 2.34
CA LYS A 130 -29.09 7.08 3.18
C LYS A 130 -29.25 7.56 4.62
N LYS A 131 -28.21 8.15 5.23
CA LYS A 131 -28.31 8.77 6.57
C LYS A 131 -29.33 9.92 6.61
N LYS A 132 -29.35 10.77 5.58
CA LYS A 132 -30.30 11.89 5.48
C LYS A 132 -31.73 11.39 5.27
N GLU A 133 -31.92 10.38 4.44
CA GLU A 133 -33.24 9.74 4.23
C GLU A 133 -33.75 9.12 5.54
N CYS A 134 -32.93 8.32 6.23
CA CYS A 134 -33.30 7.74 7.53
C CYS A 134 -33.64 8.83 8.55
N ALA A 135 -32.86 9.91 8.61
CA ALA A 135 -33.15 11.06 9.49
C ALA A 135 -34.46 11.78 9.13
N ALA A 136 -34.79 11.92 7.84
CA ALA A 136 -36.05 12.49 7.37
C ALA A 136 -37.26 11.60 7.70
N HIS A 137 -37.06 10.27 7.65
CA HIS A 137 -38.05 9.28 8.08
C HIS A 137 -38.13 9.13 9.62
N GLY A 138 -37.20 9.71 10.38
CA GLY A 138 -37.14 9.59 11.84
C GLY A 138 -36.60 8.25 12.35
N GLU A 139 -35.89 7.50 11.50
CA GLU A 139 -35.31 6.19 11.82
C GLU A 139 -33.80 6.29 12.11
N ASP A 140 -33.30 5.40 12.98
CA ASP A 140 -31.86 5.27 13.22
C ASP A 140 -31.19 4.51 12.05
N TYR A 141 -30.29 5.21 11.36
CA TYR A 141 -29.50 4.68 10.24
C TYR A 141 -28.78 3.36 10.57
N HIS A 142 -28.27 3.21 11.80
CA HIS A 142 -27.57 1.98 12.19
C HIS A 142 -28.51 0.77 12.23
N ARG A 143 -29.77 0.98 12.62
CA ARG A 143 -30.77 -0.09 12.69
C ARG A 143 -31.22 -0.50 11.29
N VAL A 144 -31.49 0.45 10.41
CA VAL A 144 -31.84 0.18 9.00
C VAL A 144 -30.72 -0.56 8.28
N LYS A 145 -29.47 -0.11 8.46
CA LYS A 145 -28.29 -0.78 7.90
C LYS A 145 -28.13 -2.22 8.37
N LEU A 146 -28.45 -2.52 9.64
CA LEU A 146 -28.40 -3.89 10.16
C LEU A 146 -29.50 -4.79 9.58
N LEU A 147 -30.66 -4.23 9.24
CA LEU A 147 -31.76 -4.96 8.58
C LEU A 147 -31.45 -5.30 7.12
N GLU A 148 -30.70 -4.44 6.43
CA GLU A 148 -30.26 -4.68 5.04
C GLU A 148 -29.18 -5.78 4.93
N ILE A 149 -28.44 -6.06 6.01
CA ILE A 149 -27.36 -7.06 5.99
C ILE A 149 -27.97 -8.48 5.97
N THR A 150 -27.68 -9.21 4.91
CA THR A 150 -28.09 -10.62 4.79
C THR A 150 -27.27 -11.53 5.71
N ALA A 151 -27.84 -12.67 6.11
CA ALA A 151 -27.16 -13.64 6.98
C ALA A 151 -25.80 -14.11 6.39
N ASP A 152 -25.74 -14.32 5.07
CA ASP A 152 -24.52 -14.73 4.36
C ASP A 152 -23.43 -13.64 4.33
N GLU A 153 -23.84 -12.37 4.27
CA GLU A 153 -22.93 -11.22 4.35
C GLU A 153 -22.40 -11.04 5.76
N ALA A 154 -23.27 -11.20 6.77
CA ALA A 154 -22.86 -11.20 8.17
C ALA A 154 -21.86 -12.32 8.46
N GLU A 155 -22.09 -13.54 7.98
CA GLU A 155 -21.17 -14.66 8.18
C GLU A 155 -19.83 -14.43 7.47
N ARG A 156 -19.84 -13.95 6.21
CA ARG A 156 -18.61 -13.56 5.51
C ARG A 156 -17.87 -12.44 6.24
N TRP A 157 -18.59 -11.51 6.85
CA TRP A 157 -18.00 -10.43 7.63
C TRP A 157 -17.36 -10.94 8.93
N GLU A 158 -18.03 -11.84 9.65
CA GLU A 158 -17.48 -12.51 10.85
C GLU A 158 -16.27 -13.38 10.53
N ARG A 159 -16.26 -14.09 9.39
CA ARG A 159 -15.07 -14.85 8.94
C ARG A 159 -13.88 -13.94 8.61
N LYS A 160 -14.15 -12.74 8.09
CA LYS A 160 -13.12 -11.71 7.82
C LYS A 160 -12.64 -11.01 9.09
N LYS A 161 -13.43 -10.99 10.17
CA LYS A 161 -12.99 -10.40 11.45
C LYS A 161 -11.86 -11.25 12.04
N LYS A 162 -10.74 -10.58 12.31
CA LYS A 162 -9.61 -11.19 13.00
C LYS A 162 -10.01 -11.52 14.44
N LYS A 163 -9.88 -12.79 14.83
CA LYS A 163 -10.03 -13.21 16.24
C LYS A 163 -9.03 -12.43 17.09
N LYS A 164 -9.54 -11.64 18.05
CA LYS A 164 -8.71 -10.88 18.99
C LYS A 164 -8.46 -11.75 20.22
N ASN A 165 -7.19 -11.86 20.63
CA ASN A 165 -6.82 -12.49 21.89
C ASN A 165 -6.07 -11.48 22.77
N PRO A 166 -6.78 -10.56 23.45
CA PRO A 166 -6.15 -9.60 24.35
C PRO A 166 -5.48 -10.33 25.53
N ASP A 167 -4.45 -9.71 26.11
CA ASP A 167 -3.85 -10.19 27.36
C ASP A 167 -4.63 -9.59 28.53
N THR A 168 -5.24 -10.45 29.36
CA THR A 168 -6.06 -10.06 30.51
C THR A 168 -5.21 -9.79 31.77
N GLY A 169 -3.89 -10.03 31.69
CA GLY A 169 -2.96 -9.86 32.80
C GLY A 169 -2.45 -11.19 33.35
N PHE A 170 -1.43 -11.11 34.21
CA PHE A 170 -0.82 -12.29 34.82
C PHE A 170 -1.70 -12.83 35.95
N ALA A 171 -2.38 -13.95 35.70
CA ALA A 171 -3.16 -14.68 36.71
C ALA A 171 -2.34 -15.75 37.44
N GLY A 172 -1.50 -16.49 36.71
CA GLY A 172 -0.64 -17.54 37.26
C GLY A 172 0.25 -18.18 36.20
N TYR A 173 1.26 -18.94 36.64
CA TYR A 173 2.24 -19.54 35.72
C TYR A 173 1.62 -20.61 34.81
N ALA A 174 0.67 -21.41 35.32
CA ALA A 174 -0.01 -22.43 34.52
C ALA A 174 -0.82 -21.84 33.37
N GLU A 175 -1.60 -20.79 33.63
CA GLU A 175 -2.40 -20.11 32.61
C GLU A 175 -1.51 -19.42 31.55
N ALA A 176 -0.43 -18.76 31.99
CA ALA A 176 0.54 -18.17 31.08
C ALA A 176 1.20 -19.23 30.18
N GLN A 177 1.56 -20.38 30.75
CA GLN A 177 2.11 -21.52 30.00
C GLN A 177 1.08 -22.10 29.03
N PHE A 178 -0.17 -22.24 29.44
CA PHE A 178 -1.25 -22.74 28.58
C PHE A 178 -1.48 -21.81 27.38
N ARG A 179 -1.52 -20.50 27.62
CA ARG A 179 -1.63 -19.49 26.55
C ARG A 179 -0.43 -19.55 25.59
N GLN A 180 0.78 -19.71 26.11
CA GLN A 180 1.98 -19.93 25.28
C GLN A 180 1.84 -21.21 24.44
N TYR A 181 1.45 -22.32 25.06
CA TYR A 181 1.27 -23.61 24.40
C TYR A 181 0.23 -23.54 23.28
N GLN A 182 -0.93 -22.94 23.52
CA GLN A 182 -1.95 -22.72 22.50
C GLN A 182 -1.44 -21.89 21.32
N ARG A 183 -0.55 -20.91 21.57
CA ARG A 183 0.06 -20.11 20.50
C ARG A 183 1.06 -20.94 19.70
N LEU A 184 1.90 -21.73 20.36
CA LEU A 184 2.91 -22.57 19.71
C LEU A 184 2.26 -23.68 18.87
N THR A 185 1.27 -24.39 19.42
CA THR A 185 0.51 -25.42 18.70
C THR A 185 -0.19 -24.89 17.45
N LYS A 186 -0.72 -23.66 17.48
CA LYS A 186 -1.29 -23.01 16.28
C LYS A 186 -0.26 -22.61 15.23
N GLN A 187 1.00 -22.41 15.63
CA GLN A 187 2.09 -21.98 14.75
C GLN A 187 2.74 -23.18 14.04
N ILE A 188 2.76 -24.35 14.68
CA ILE A 188 3.32 -25.57 14.12
C ILE A 188 2.50 -25.99 12.89
N ARG A 189 3.17 -26.22 11.76
CA ARG A 189 2.58 -26.75 10.54
C ARG A 189 3.15 -28.14 10.27
N PRO A 190 2.41 -29.22 10.52
CA PRO A 190 2.87 -30.58 10.25
C PRO A 190 3.10 -30.82 8.76
N ASP A 191 4.14 -31.58 8.43
CA ASP A 191 4.38 -32.06 7.07
C ASP A 191 3.74 -33.45 6.90
N LEU A 192 2.65 -33.49 6.14
CA LEU A 192 1.85 -34.69 5.93
C LEU A 192 2.60 -35.79 5.18
N GLN A 193 3.51 -35.44 4.26
CA GLN A 193 4.27 -36.45 3.49
C GLN A 193 5.24 -37.21 4.40
N SER A 194 5.95 -36.49 5.27
CA SER A 194 6.84 -37.12 6.25
C SER A 194 6.08 -38.01 7.25
N TYR A 195 4.86 -37.60 7.60
CA TYR A 195 3.98 -38.36 8.49
C TYR A 195 3.48 -39.65 7.85
N GLU A 196 3.05 -39.62 6.58
CA GLU A 196 2.60 -40.80 5.85
C GLU A 196 3.72 -41.83 5.68
N LYS A 197 4.94 -41.39 5.35
CA LYS A 197 6.11 -42.28 5.28
C LYS A 197 6.41 -42.97 6.61
N GLN A 198 6.42 -42.22 7.71
CA GLN A 198 6.64 -42.78 9.05
C GLN A 198 5.53 -43.75 9.46
N ARG A 199 4.29 -43.48 9.03
CA ARG A 199 3.14 -44.37 9.26
C ARG A 199 3.29 -45.69 8.50
N GLU A 200 3.72 -45.66 7.25
CA GLU A 200 3.97 -46.87 6.47
C GLU A 200 5.14 -47.69 7.04
N GLU A 201 6.23 -47.03 7.45
CA GLU A 201 7.41 -47.67 8.04
C GLU A 201 7.11 -48.33 9.40
N SER A 202 6.30 -47.67 10.23
CA SER A 202 5.99 -48.15 11.59
C SER A 202 4.76 -49.05 11.66
N GLY A 203 3.93 -49.09 10.61
CA GLY A 203 2.77 -49.97 10.52
C GLY A 203 1.82 -49.86 11.72
N GLU A 204 1.60 -50.98 12.40
CA GLU A 204 0.73 -51.07 13.59
C GLU A 204 1.37 -50.40 14.83
N ASP A 205 2.70 -50.40 14.93
CA ASP A 205 3.44 -49.78 16.03
C ASP A 205 3.38 -48.24 15.99
N PHE A 206 2.83 -47.66 14.92
CA PHE A 206 2.62 -46.22 14.76
C PHE A 206 1.62 -45.63 15.76
N TYR A 207 0.70 -46.45 16.29
CA TYR A 207 -0.28 -46.05 17.31
C TYR A 207 0.06 -46.68 18.67
N PRO A 208 1.15 -46.23 19.33
CA PRO A 208 1.59 -46.81 20.58
C PRO A 208 0.59 -46.53 21.72
N THR A 209 0.36 -47.54 22.55
CA THR A 209 -0.28 -47.36 23.87
C THR A 209 0.78 -47.04 24.92
N SER A 210 0.38 -46.63 26.14
CA SER A 210 1.31 -46.24 27.20
C SER A 210 2.37 -47.31 27.56
N ASN A 211 2.08 -48.58 27.26
CA ASN A 211 2.92 -49.73 27.59
C ASN A 211 3.58 -50.35 26.34
N SER A 212 3.58 -49.68 25.19
CA SER A 212 4.26 -50.20 24.00
C SER A 212 5.78 -50.19 24.18
N LEU A 213 6.47 -51.16 23.57
CA LEU A 213 7.93 -51.29 23.65
C LEU A 213 8.67 -50.40 22.64
N SER A 214 7.96 -49.74 21.73
CA SER A 214 8.50 -48.93 20.62
C SER A 214 9.13 -47.58 21.03
N TYR A 215 9.37 -47.35 22.32
CA TYR A 215 9.92 -46.10 22.85
C TYR A 215 11.45 -46.12 22.92
N GLY A 216 12.10 -45.06 22.41
CA GLY A 216 13.54 -44.82 22.57
C GLY A 216 14.44 -45.21 21.39
N SER A 217 13.89 -45.81 20.33
CA SER A 217 14.63 -46.13 19.09
C SER A 217 14.63 -45.00 18.05
N HIS A 218 13.81 -43.97 18.23
CA HIS A 218 13.67 -42.88 17.26
C HIS A 218 14.90 -41.97 17.23
N VAL A 219 15.61 -41.95 16.11
CA VAL A 219 16.66 -40.99 15.81
C VAL A 219 16.11 -39.96 14.82
N PRO A 220 15.87 -38.71 15.25
CA PRO A 220 15.32 -37.69 14.37
C PRO A 220 16.31 -37.29 13.27
N THR A 221 15.78 -36.86 12.13
CA THR A 221 16.60 -36.30 11.05
C THR A 221 17.22 -34.97 11.46
N LYS A 222 18.37 -34.62 10.87
CA LYS A 222 19.06 -33.35 11.14
C LYS A 222 18.16 -32.15 10.89
N ASP A 223 17.43 -32.14 9.78
CA ASP A 223 16.46 -31.10 9.44
C ASP A 223 15.30 -30.98 10.45
N GLY A 224 14.93 -32.08 11.13
CA GLY A 224 13.96 -32.06 12.23
C GLY A 224 14.52 -31.35 13.47
N ILE A 225 15.78 -31.62 13.79
CA ILE A 225 16.50 -30.99 14.90
C ILE A 225 16.67 -29.50 14.64
N ASP A 226 17.08 -29.11 13.43
CA ASP A 226 17.32 -27.70 13.08
C ASP A 226 16.03 -26.87 13.18
N ARG A 227 14.88 -27.41 12.72
CA ARG A 227 13.57 -26.76 12.88
C ARG A 227 13.19 -26.57 14.35
N MET A 228 13.45 -27.58 15.18
CA MET A 228 13.20 -27.49 16.62
C MET A 228 14.08 -26.43 17.28
N VAL A 229 15.37 -26.36 16.93
CA VAL A 229 16.31 -25.35 17.44
C VAL A 229 15.83 -23.95 17.08
N GLU A 230 15.47 -23.72 15.82
CA GLU A 230 14.94 -22.42 15.36
C GLU A 230 13.69 -22.01 16.14
N ASP A 231 12.78 -22.94 16.42
CA ASP A 231 11.57 -22.67 17.21
C ASP A 231 11.87 -22.39 18.70
N VAL A 232 12.91 -23.01 19.28
CA VAL A 232 13.36 -22.73 20.64
C VAL A 232 14.00 -21.34 20.72
N GLU A 233 14.84 -20.97 19.75
CA GLU A 233 15.45 -19.64 19.66
C GLU A 233 14.38 -18.55 19.54
N LYS A 234 13.38 -18.74 18.67
CA LYS A 234 12.21 -17.84 18.57
C LYS A 234 11.46 -17.71 19.89
N GLN A 235 11.36 -18.79 20.67
CA GLN A 235 10.74 -18.74 22.00
C GLN A 235 11.57 -17.93 22.99
N ILE A 236 12.89 -18.12 23.01
CA ILE A 236 13.83 -17.36 23.85
C ILE A 236 13.76 -15.87 23.51
N GLU A 237 13.77 -15.51 22.24
CA GLU A 237 13.64 -14.11 21.81
C GLU A 237 12.32 -13.48 22.25
N LYS A 238 11.20 -14.20 22.11
CA LYS A 238 9.89 -13.71 22.58
C LYS A 238 9.89 -13.53 24.10
N ARG A 239 10.53 -14.43 24.85
CA ARG A 239 10.66 -14.33 26.31
C ARG A 239 11.52 -13.12 26.71
N ALA A 240 12.62 -12.87 26.01
CA ALA A 240 13.48 -11.70 26.26
C ALA A 240 12.72 -10.37 26.07
N LYS A 241 11.78 -10.33 25.11
CA LYS A 241 10.95 -9.16 24.80
C LYS A 241 9.73 -8.98 25.73
N TYR A 242 9.54 -9.85 26.73
CA TYR A 242 8.36 -9.80 27.64
C TYR A 242 8.28 -8.48 28.42
N SER A 243 9.42 -8.01 28.96
CA SER A 243 9.51 -6.73 29.66
C SER A 243 10.09 -5.66 28.73
N ARG A 244 9.22 -4.82 28.15
CA ARG A 244 9.65 -3.71 27.28
C ARG A 244 10.11 -2.52 28.11
N ARG A 245 11.25 -1.92 27.72
CA ARG A 245 11.72 -0.65 28.32
C ARG A 245 10.76 0.47 27.92
N ARG A 246 10.36 1.31 28.88
CA ARG A 246 9.63 2.56 28.64
C ARG A 246 10.65 3.64 28.25
N ALA A 247 10.27 4.54 27.35
CA ALA A 247 11.10 5.67 26.96
C ALA A 247 11.44 6.51 28.21
N TYR A 248 12.67 6.98 28.28
CA TYR A 248 13.10 7.92 29.31
C TYR A 248 12.64 9.32 28.89
N ASN A 249 12.00 10.05 29.80
CA ASN A 249 11.67 11.45 29.61
C ASN A 249 12.65 12.26 30.47
N ASP A 250 13.45 13.10 29.84
CA ASP A 250 14.46 13.96 30.48
C ASP A 250 13.85 15.21 31.12
N ASP A 251 12.67 15.65 30.67
CA ASP A 251 11.92 16.77 31.24
C ASP A 251 11.20 16.43 32.57
N ALA A 252 11.18 15.16 32.97
CA ALA A 252 10.50 14.75 34.19
C ALA A 252 11.34 15.08 35.44
N ASP A 253 10.70 15.62 36.49
CA ASP A 253 11.36 15.89 37.77
C ASP A 253 12.03 14.63 38.33
N ILE A 254 13.34 14.73 38.55
CA ILE A 254 14.17 13.60 38.96
C ILE A 254 14.12 13.47 40.49
N ASP A 255 13.38 12.48 40.99
CA ASP A 255 13.24 12.18 42.42
C ASP A 255 14.30 11.19 42.96
N TYR A 256 15.34 10.90 42.18
CA TYR A 256 16.33 9.86 42.49
C TYR A 256 17.77 10.26 42.17
N ILE A 257 18.71 9.69 42.93
CA ILE A 257 20.15 9.90 42.71
C ILE A 257 20.78 8.78 41.85
N ASN A 258 20.26 7.54 41.94
CA ASN A 258 20.80 6.39 41.20
C ASN A 258 19.68 5.55 40.53
N GLU A 259 20.03 4.70 39.55
CA GLU A 259 19.03 3.90 38.80
C GLU A 259 18.27 2.89 39.69
N ARG A 260 18.92 2.38 40.74
CA ARG A 260 18.29 1.45 41.69
C ARG A 260 17.21 2.14 42.51
N ASN A 261 17.47 3.37 42.93
CA ASN A 261 16.55 4.26 43.61
C ASN A 261 15.40 4.64 42.68
N ALA A 262 15.67 5.01 41.41
CA ALA A 262 14.62 5.25 40.41
C ALA A 262 13.65 4.07 40.26
N LYS A 263 14.15 2.83 40.26
CA LYS A 263 13.31 1.62 40.21
C LYS A 263 12.51 1.41 41.49
N PHE A 264 13.09 1.76 42.64
CA PHE A 264 12.42 1.71 43.94
C PHE A 264 11.30 2.76 44.03
N ASN A 265 11.57 4.02 43.71
CA ASN A 265 10.56 5.09 43.64
C ASN A 265 9.43 4.71 42.67
N LYS A 266 9.76 4.21 41.47
CA LYS A 266 8.76 3.67 40.52
C LYS A 266 7.96 2.48 41.07
N LYS A 267 8.52 1.70 42.01
CA LYS A 267 7.77 0.64 42.69
C LYS A 267 6.86 1.24 43.74
N ALA A 268 7.36 2.16 44.57
CA ALA A 268 6.58 2.87 45.58
C ALA A 268 5.38 3.60 44.96
N GLU A 269 5.59 4.32 43.85
CA GLU A 269 4.53 5.05 43.13
C GLU A 269 3.41 4.13 42.64
N ARG A 270 3.71 2.90 42.20
CA ARG A 270 2.67 1.94 41.76
C ARG A 270 1.75 1.49 42.89
N PHE A 271 2.26 1.39 44.12
CA PHE A 271 1.48 0.92 45.27
C PHE A 271 0.86 2.08 46.04
N TYR A 272 1.63 3.13 46.31
CA TYR A 272 1.25 4.23 47.18
C TYR A 272 0.75 5.47 46.43
N GLY A 273 1.11 5.67 45.16
CA GLY A 273 0.75 6.88 44.41
C GLY A 273 -0.76 7.13 44.34
N LYS A 274 -1.58 6.05 44.35
CA LYS A 274 -3.04 6.17 44.44
C LYS A 274 -3.51 6.79 45.77
N TYR A 275 -2.82 6.49 46.87
CA TYR A 275 -3.19 6.95 48.21
C TYR A 275 -2.51 8.26 48.59
N THR A 276 -1.34 8.56 48.03
CA THR A 276 -0.55 9.76 48.33
C THR A 276 -0.73 10.89 47.31
N ALA A 277 -1.72 10.78 46.41
CA ALA A 277 -1.97 11.76 45.35
C ALA A 277 -2.26 13.17 45.91
N GLU A 278 -3.02 13.27 47.00
CA GLU A 278 -3.34 14.55 47.65
C GLU A 278 -2.08 15.21 48.25
N ILE A 279 -1.25 14.43 48.94
CA ILE A 279 0.02 14.91 49.51
C ILE A 279 0.93 15.43 48.40
N LYS A 280 1.00 14.71 47.27
CA LYS A 280 1.80 15.13 46.11
C LYS A 280 1.32 16.46 45.53
N GLN A 281 0.00 16.63 45.37
CA GLN A 281 -0.56 17.91 44.91
C GLN A 281 -0.29 19.05 45.88
N ASN A 282 -0.34 18.80 47.19
CA ASN A 282 -0.04 19.83 48.20
C ASN A 282 1.44 20.25 48.13
N LEU A 283 2.36 19.32 47.88
CA LEU A 283 3.77 19.64 47.64
C LEU A 283 3.96 20.49 46.37
N GLU A 284 3.30 20.14 45.28
CA GLU A 284 3.33 20.90 44.02
C GLU A 284 2.70 22.30 44.17
N ARG A 285 1.73 22.47 45.08
CA ARG A 285 1.11 23.76 45.44
C ARG A 285 1.90 24.57 46.48
N GLY A 286 3.08 24.12 46.87
CA GLY A 286 3.93 24.85 47.83
C GLY A 286 3.54 24.64 49.30
N THR A 287 3.06 23.45 49.66
CA THR A 287 2.66 23.04 51.02
C THR A 287 1.53 23.86 51.66
N ALA A 288 0.84 24.69 50.87
CA ALA A 288 -0.40 25.32 51.28
C ALA A 288 -1.51 24.26 51.30
N VAL A 289 -2.15 24.11 52.46
CA VAL A 289 -3.39 23.33 52.63
C VAL A 289 -4.57 24.15 52.13
#